data_AF-A0AAE2WKN6-F1
#
_entry.id   AF-A0AAE2WKN6-F1
#
_cell.length_a   1.000
_cell.length_b   1.000
_cell.length_c   1.000
_cell.angle_alpha   90.00
_cell.angle_beta   90.00
_cell.angle_gamma   90.00
#
_symmetry.space_group_name_H-M   'P 1'
#
loop_
_entity.id
_entity.type
_entity.pdbx_description
1 polymer ?
#
loop_
_entity_poly.entity_id
_entity_poly.type
_entity_poly.pdbx_seq_one_letter_code
_entity_poly.pdbx_strand_id
1 'polypeptide(L)'
;PTTMSNSFEVISAKSTWRAAMPYKPMVDGPQIATVVGPTGEEIYCDQYGRVKLQFPWDRYGASNGQSSCWVRVSQGWAGGQYGMIAIPRIGHEVIVNFLEGDPD
;
A
#
# COMPACT_ATOMS: atom_id res chain seq x y z
N PRO A 1 -38.10 -27.61 -28.83
CA PRO A 1 -36.83 -28.36 -28.66
C PRO A 1 -35.70 -27.42 -28.24
N THR A 2 -34.98 -27.73 -27.16
CA THR A 2 -33.87 -26.91 -26.67
C THR A 2 -32.56 -27.40 -27.30
N THR A 3 -31.80 -26.49 -27.92
CA THR A 3 -30.51 -26.79 -28.57
C THR A 3 -29.41 -26.02 -27.84
N MET A 4 -28.24 -26.63 -27.68
CA MET A 4 -27.06 -26.00 -27.07
C MET A 4 -25.86 -26.07 -28.03
N SER A 5 -25.09 -24.99 -28.12
CA SER A 5 -23.83 -24.91 -28.86
C SER A 5 -22.73 -24.29 -28.00
N ASN A 6 -21.46 -24.63 -28.27
CA ASN A 6 -20.28 -24.08 -27.60
C ASN A 6 -19.07 -24.05 -28.55
N SER A 7 -18.13 -23.12 -28.32
CA SER A 7 -16.83 -23.01 -28.98
C SER A 7 -15.71 -22.88 -27.94
N PHE A 8 -14.57 -23.49 -28.20
CA PHE A 8 -13.42 -23.46 -27.29
C PHE A 8 -12.10 -23.34 -28.06
N GLU A 9 -11.10 -22.75 -27.41
CA GLU A 9 -9.71 -22.67 -27.89
C GLU A 9 -8.83 -23.62 -27.07
N VAL A 10 -7.83 -24.21 -27.71
CA VAL A 10 -6.93 -25.17 -27.08
C VAL A 10 -5.47 -24.83 -27.37
N ILE A 11 -4.60 -25.26 -26.46
CA ILE A 11 -3.16 -25.24 -26.63
C ILE A 11 -2.62 -26.67 -26.51
N SER A 12 -1.37 -26.89 -26.95
CA SER A 12 -0.69 -28.18 -26.76
C SER A 12 -0.59 -28.54 -25.27
N ALA A 13 -0.88 -29.80 -24.93
CA ALA A 13 -0.75 -30.32 -23.57
C ALA A 13 0.69 -30.29 -23.03
N LYS A 14 1.69 -30.24 -23.93
CA LYS A 14 3.11 -30.10 -23.55
C LYS A 14 3.50 -28.66 -23.25
N SER A 15 2.67 -27.69 -23.65
CA SER A 15 2.92 -26.27 -23.39
C SER A 15 2.43 -25.91 -22.00
N THR A 16 3.29 -25.27 -21.23
CA THR A 16 2.89 -24.68 -19.95
C THR A 16 2.16 -23.37 -20.22
N TRP A 17 0.86 -23.30 -19.92
CA TRP A 17 0.10 -22.07 -20.06
C TRP A 17 0.49 -21.02 -19.01
N ARG A 18 0.52 -19.76 -19.43
CA ARG A 18 0.65 -18.58 -18.57
C ARG A 18 -0.35 -17.54 -19.08
N ALA A 19 -1.06 -16.91 -18.15
CA ALA A 19 -1.92 -15.79 -18.49
C ALA A 19 -1.08 -14.62 -19.03
N ALA A 20 -1.65 -13.85 -19.96
CA ALA A 20 -1.08 -12.54 -20.28
C ALA A 20 -1.12 -11.65 -19.04
N MET A 21 -0.07 -10.84 -18.84
CA MET A 21 -0.04 -9.90 -17.71
C MET A 21 -1.04 -8.76 -17.98
N PRO A 22 -2.00 -8.52 -17.07
CA PRO A 22 -2.90 -7.38 -17.18
C PRO A 22 -2.15 -6.07 -16.92
N TYR A 23 -2.77 -4.95 -17.29
CA TYR A 23 -2.27 -3.63 -16.93
C TYR A 23 -2.21 -3.47 -15.40
N LYS A 24 -1.07 -3.00 -14.88
CA LYS A 24 -0.89 -2.74 -13.45
C LYS A 24 -1.41 -1.33 -13.09
N PRO A 25 -2.24 -1.18 -12.04
CA PRO A 25 -2.64 0.15 -11.56
C PRO A 25 -1.42 0.98 -11.15
N MET A 26 -1.48 2.29 -11.42
CA MET A 26 -0.42 3.24 -11.08
C MET A 26 -1.02 4.48 -10.42
N VAL A 27 -0.28 5.06 -9.48
CA VAL A 27 -0.61 6.34 -8.84
C VAL A 27 0.17 7.45 -9.53
N ASP A 28 -0.55 8.42 -10.10
CA ASP A 28 0.05 9.51 -10.89
C ASP A 28 0.91 10.49 -10.08
N GLY A 29 0.72 10.53 -8.76
CA GLY A 29 1.46 11.42 -7.87
C GLY A 29 1.20 11.20 -6.40
N PRO A 30 1.83 12.00 -5.52
CA PRO A 30 1.68 11.86 -4.09
C PRO A 30 0.24 12.09 -3.64
N GLN A 31 -0.16 11.37 -2.58
CA GLN A 31 -1.47 11.51 -1.96
C GLN A 31 -1.35 11.89 -0.48
N ILE A 32 -2.43 12.38 0.10
CA ILE A 32 -2.52 12.59 1.55
C ILE A 32 -3.03 11.33 2.25
N ALA A 33 -2.59 11.11 3.49
CA ALA A 33 -3.11 10.09 4.38
C ALA A 33 -3.02 10.55 5.83
N THR A 34 -3.80 9.91 6.70
CA THR A 34 -3.77 10.18 8.15
C THR A 34 -3.00 9.10 8.87
N VAL A 35 -2.11 9.47 9.79
CA VAL A 35 -1.38 8.52 10.63
C VAL A 35 -2.32 7.85 11.62
N VAL A 36 -2.23 6.53 11.74
CA VAL A 36 -3.11 5.71 12.59
C VAL A 36 -2.33 4.73 13.45
N GLY A 37 -2.97 4.25 14.51
CA GLY A 37 -2.40 3.28 15.43
C GLY A 37 -3.45 2.70 16.37
N PRO A 38 -3.05 1.87 17.35
CA PRO A 38 -3.94 1.32 18.36
C PRO A 38 -4.61 2.40 19.20
N THR A 39 -5.80 2.10 19.74
CA THR A 39 -6.50 3.00 20.66
C THR A 39 -5.66 3.23 21.91
N GLY A 40 -5.54 4.50 22.32
CA GLY A 40 -4.81 4.91 23.53
C GLY A 40 -3.34 5.26 23.29
N GLU A 41 -2.80 4.98 22.11
CA GLU A 41 -1.46 5.42 21.72
C GLU A 41 -1.51 6.80 21.05
N GLU A 42 -0.49 7.61 21.30
CA GLU A 42 -0.27 8.88 20.59
C GLU A 42 0.74 8.71 19.44
N ILE A 43 1.73 7.84 19.62
CA ILE A 43 2.79 7.57 18.65
C ILE A 43 2.88 6.07 18.45
N TYR A 44 2.70 5.61 17.20
CA TYR A 44 2.78 4.20 16.85
C TYR A 44 3.78 3.99 15.71
N CYS A 45 5.00 3.58 16.07
CA CYS A 45 6.06 3.31 15.12
C CYS A 45 6.83 2.02 15.45
N ASP A 46 7.51 1.47 14.45
CA ASP A 46 8.40 0.33 14.64
C ASP A 46 9.87 0.74 14.82
N GLN A 47 10.78 -0.25 14.92
CA GLN A 47 12.21 -0.03 15.10
C GLN A 47 12.90 0.77 13.98
N TYR A 48 12.23 0.97 12.84
CA TYR A 48 12.73 1.74 11.70
C TYR A 48 12.08 3.13 11.60
N GLY A 49 11.28 3.54 12.60
CA GLY A 49 10.56 4.82 12.58
C GLY A 49 9.45 4.87 11.53
N ARG A 50 8.94 3.71 11.10
CA ARG A 50 7.82 3.62 10.16
C ARG A 50 6.51 3.87 10.87
N VAL A 51 5.51 4.35 10.16
CA VAL A 51 4.16 4.59 10.67
C VAL A 51 3.13 3.79 9.89
N LYS A 52 1.91 3.69 10.42
CA LYS A 52 0.74 3.17 9.70
C LYS A 52 -0.19 4.31 9.33
N LEU A 53 -0.92 4.14 8.24
CA LEU A 53 -1.70 5.18 7.58
C LEU A 53 -3.12 4.69 7.28
N GLN A 54 -4.05 5.64 7.22
CA GLN A 54 -5.38 5.48 6.64
C GLN A 54 -5.48 6.42 5.44
N PHE A 55 -5.71 5.85 4.25
CA PHE A 55 -5.92 6.65 3.04
C PHE A 55 -7.39 7.10 2.94
N PRO A 56 -7.66 8.29 2.37
CA PRO A 56 -9.03 8.79 2.20
C PRO A 56 -9.93 7.89 1.34
N TRP A 57 -9.34 7.14 0.41
CA TRP A 57 -10.06 6.21 -0.46
C TRP A 57 -10.34 4.86 0.18
N ASP A 58 -9.68 4.53 1.30
CA ASP A 58 -9.89 3.26 1.99
C ASP A 58 -11.13 3.36 2.89
N ARG A 59 -12.20 2.69 2.45
CA ARG A 59 -13.49 2.60 3.15
C ARG A 59 -13.58 1.38 4.09
N TYR A 60 -12.59 0.49 4.05
CA TYR A 60 -12.61 -0.78 4.78
C TYR A 60 -11.68 -0.76 6.00
N GLY A 61 -10.65 0.08 5.98
CA GLY A 61 -9.80 0.34 7.14
C GLY A 61 -10.59 0.93 8.30
N ALA A 62 -10.26 0.48 9.50
CA ALA A 62 -10.90 0.92 10.74
C ALA A 62 -10.11 2.06 11.43
N SER A 63 -9.29 2.79 10.67
CA SER A 63 -8.41 3.86 11.16
C SER A 63 -7.58 3.47 12.38
N ASN A 64 -6.97 2.28 12.34
CA ASN A 64 -6.25 1.70 13.47
C ASN A 64 -4.92 1.06 13.05
N GLY A 65 -4.25 0.40 14.00
CA GLY A 65 -2.98 -0.29 13.75
C GLY A 65 -3.02 -1.44 12.72
N GLN A 66 -4.15 -1.73 12.07
CA GLN A 66 -4.29 -2.72 10.99
C GLN A 66 -4.66 -2.11 9.64
N SER A 67 -4.84 -0.79 9.54
CA SER A 67 -5.27 -0.12 8.30
C SER A 67 -4.28 -0.21 7.14
N SER A 68 -2.97 -0.32 7.43
CA SER A 68 -1.95 -0.39 6.39
C SER A 68 -0.76 -1.27 6.78
N CYS A 69 0.12 -1.47 5.79
CA CYS A 69 1.49 -1.89 6.01
C CYS A 69 2.31 -0.79 6.73
N TRP A 70 3.55 -1.10 7.11
CA TRP A 70 4.48 -0.13 7.67
C TRP A 70 5.11 0.72 6.58
N VAL A 71 4.91 2.04 6.65
CA VAL A 71 5.40 3.00 5.64
C VAL A 71 6.57 3.81 6.19
N ARG A 72 7.64 3.92 5.39
CA ARG A 72 8.84 4.71 5.75
C ARG A 72 8.55 6.20 5.71
N VAL A 73 9.16 6.93 6.66
CA VAL A 73 9.02 8.38 6.79
C VAL A 73 10.31 9.05 6.37
N SER A 74 10.22 9.98 5.41
CA SER A 74 11.36 10.82 5.02
C SER A 74 11.76 11.75 6.18
N GLN A 75 13.06 11.93 6.38
CA GLN A 75 13.63 12.78 7.43
C GLN A 75 14.48 13.89 6.80
N GLY A 76 14.68 14.99 7.53
CA GLY A 76 15.56 16.08 7.06
C GLY A 76 17.01 15.63 6.86
N TRP A 77 17.47 14.62 7.62
CA TRP A 77 18.77 13.99 7.45
C TRP A 77 18.80 12.59 8.09
N ALA A 78 19.32 11.61 7.36
CA ALA A 78 19.52 10.24 7.85
C ALA A 78 20.96 9.76 7.56
N GLY A 79 21.71 9.42 8.60
CA GLY A 79 23.07 8.88 8.54
C GLY A 79 23.17 7.47 9.13
N GLY A 80 24.38 6.93 9.21
CA GLY A 80 24.64 5.60 9.78
C GLY A 80 24.51 5.61 11.30
N GLN A 81 23.29 5.44 11.82
CA GLN A 81 22.91 5.47 13.25
C GLN A 81 22.83 6.86 13.90
N TYR A 82 22.84 7.94 13.12
CA TYR A 82 22.65 9.31 13.61
C TYR A 82 21.90 10.15 12.56
N GLY A 83 21.29 11.25 12.98
CA GLY A 83 20.53 12.12 12.09
C GLY A 83 19.40 12.85 12.81
N MET A 84 18.46 13.37 12.04
CA MET A 84 17.22 13.97 12.56
C MET A 84 16.12 12.91 12.64
N ILE A 85 15.29 13.01 13.67
CA ILE A 85 14.10 12.16 13.79
C ILE A 85 12.89 12.98 14.22
N ALA A 86 11.88 12.99 13.37
CA ALA A 86 10.56 13.51 13.68
C ALA A 86 9.53 12.45 13.27
N ILE A 87 8.99 11.73 14.25
CA ILE A 87 7.99 10.69 14.01
C ILE A 87 6.60 11.34 13.93
N PRO A 88 5.85 11.14 12.82
CA PRO A 88 4.46 11.55 12.72
C PRO A 88 3.61 10.89 13.81
N ARG A 89 2.77 11.67 14.48
CA ARG A 89 1.86 11.19 15.54
C ARG A 89 0.52 10.78 14.96
N ILE A 90 -0.21 9.94 15.68
CA ILE A 90 -1.56 9.52 15.29
C ILE A 90 -2.45 10.75 15.12
N GLY A 91 -3.19 10.80 14.01
CA GLY A 91 -4.03 11.93 13.62
C GLY A 91 -3.33 13.00 12.78
N HIS A 92 -2.00 12.96 12.63
CA HIS A 92 -1.30 13.86 11.70
C HIS A 92 -1.61 13.49 10.25
N GLU A 93 -1.81 14.51 9.41
CA GLU A 93 -1.84 14.35 7.95
C GLU A 93 -0.41 14.29 7.41
N VAL A 94 -0.16 13.36 6.49
CA VAL A 94 1.13 13.17 5.82
C VAL A 94 0.96 13.07 4.32
N ILE A 95 2.00 13.46 3.58
CA ILE A 95 2.11 13.23 2.14
C ILE A 95 2.80 11.88 1.93
N VAL A 96 2.15 11.01 1.17
CA VAL A 96 2.59 9.66 0.81
C VAL A 96 2.98 9.65 -0.66
N ASN A 97 4.20 9.23 -0.95
CA ASN A 97 4.66 8.99 -2.30
C ASN A 97 4.74 7.48 -2.58
N PHE A 98 4.49 7.10 -3.82
CA PHE A 98 4.45 5.72 -4.29
C PHE A 98 5.69 5.46 -5.16
N LEU A 99 6.53 4.51 -4.76
CA LEU A 99 7.76 4.20 -5.51
C LEU A 99 7.38 3.59 -6.86
N GLU A 100 7.92 4.12 -7.96
CA GLU A 100 7.55 3.74 -9.33
C GLU A 100 6.04 3.89 -9.64
N GLY A 101 5.32 4.70 -8.86
CA GLY A 101 3.86 4.82 -8.96
C GLY A 101 3.09 3.59 -8.49
N ASP A 102 3.74 2.64 -7.81
CA ASP A 102 3.14 1.38 -7.36
C ASP A 102 2.27 1.61 -6.11
N PRO A 103 0.95 1.28 -6.13
CA PRO A 103 0.08 1.46 -4.96
C PRO A 103 0.33 0.48 -3.81
N ASP A 104 1.15 -0.57 -4.01
CA ASP A 104 1.54 -1.56 -3.00
C ASP A 104 2.82 -1.15 -2.23
#